data_AF-A0A924BLY6-F1
#
_entry.id   AF-A0A924BLY6-F1
#
_cell.length_a   1.000
_cell.length_b   1.000
_cell.length_c   1.000
_cell.angle_alpha   90.00
_cell.angle_beta   90.00
_cell.angle_gamma   90.00
#
_symmetry.space_group_name_H-M   'P 1'
#
loop_
_entity.id
_entity.type
_entity.pdbx_description
1 polymer ?
#
loop_
_entity_poly.entity_id
_entity_poly.type
_entity_poly.pdbx_seq_one_letter_code
_entity_poly.pdbx_strand_id
1 'polypeptide(L)' 'MTREQVAMAAGDPNTSENPRLDAPTWRHWRSMNNEFQVPFGADGGVTDVARSVIVKRATFEK' A
#
# COMPACT_ATOMS: atom_id res chain seq x y z
N MET A 1 -7.93 -12.33 -2.74
CA MET A 1 -8.66 -11.43 -1.81
C MET A 1 -9.05 -10.19 -2.59
N THR A 2 -10.29 -9.71 -2.50
CA THR A 2 -10.73 -8.52 -3.26
C THR A 2 -10.44 -7.22 -2.51
N ARG A 3 -10.55 -6.07 -3.16
CA ARG A 3 -10.39 -4.74 -2.55
C ARG A 3 -11.31 -4.54 -1.36
N GLU A 4 -12.56 -4.97 -1.47
CA GLU A 4 -13.56 -4.88 -0.41
C GLU A 4 -13.16 -5.74 0.79
N GLN A 5 -12.62 -6.94 0.54
CA GLN A 5 -12.11 -7.80 1.61
C GLN A 5 -10.86 -7.21 2.27
N VAL A 6 -9.97 -6.57 1.50
CA VAL A 6 -8.84 -5.81 2.05
C VAL A 6 -9.33 -4.66 2.92
N ALA A 7 -10.31 -3.89 2.46
CA ALA A 7 -10.88 -2.78 3.21
C ALA A 7 -11.53 -3.27 4.52
N MET A 8 -12.24 -4.40 4.50
CA MET A 8 -12.82 -5.00 5.70
C MET A 8 -11.76 -5.47 6.72
N ALA A 9 -10.59 -5.90 6.26
CA ALA A 9 -9.52 -6.43 7.11
C ALA A 9 -8.54 -5.36 7.61
N ALA A 10 -8.20 -4.38 6.76
CA ALA A 10 -7.14 -3.41 6.98
C ALA A 10 -7.62 -1.94 6.99
N GLY A 11 -8.88 -1.69 6.63
CA GLY A 11 -9.41 -0.36 6.37
C GLY A 11 -9.14 0.10 4.94
N ASP A 12 -9.71 1.25 4.58
CA ASP A 12 -9.45 1.91 3.30
C ASP A 12 -7.98 2.39 3.20
N PRO A 13 -7.42 2.49 1.98
CA PRO A 13 -6.08 2.99 1.80
C PRO A 13 -5.97 4.48 2.18
N ASN A 14 -4.75 4.95 2.40
CA ASN A 14 -4.52 6.36 2.67
C ASN A 14 -4.96 7.20 1.46
N THR A 15 -6.02 7.98 1.60
CA THR A 15 -6.67 8.71 0.49
C THR A 15 -5.74 9.74 -0.16
N SER A 16 -4.78 10.29 0.58
CA SER A 16 -3.80 11.24 0.04
C SER A 16 -2.86 10.60 -0.98
N GLU A 17 -2.65 9.29 -0.89
CA GLU A 17 -1.71 8.50 -1.72
C GLU A 17 -2.45 7.59 -2.69
N ASN A 18 -3.67 7.21 -2.33
CA ASN A 18 -4.63 6.46 -3.11
C ASN A 18 -5.94 7.25 -3.24
N PRO A 19 -5.98 8.29 -4.09
CA PRO A 19 -7.19 9.10 -4.28
C PRO A 19 -8.32 8.34 -4.99
N ARG A 20 -8.02 7.18 -5.58
CA ARG A 20 -9.00 6.29 -6.22
C ARG A 20 -8.89 4.88 -5.64
N LEU A 21 -10.03 4.28 -5.32
CA LEU A 21 -10.11 2.92 -4.79
C LEU A 21 -9.77 1.87 -5.85
N ASP A 22 -9.90 2.18 -7.14
CA ASP A 22 -9.52 1.30 -8.26
C ASP A 22 -8.00 1.27 -8.51
N ALA A 23 -7.19 1.94 -7.68
CA ALA A 23 -5.75 1.96 -7.84
C ALA A 23 -5.16 0.53 -7.90
N PRO A 24 -4.11 0.32 -8.71
CA PRO A 24 -3.47 -0.99 -8.86
C PRO A 24 -2.73 -1.42 -7.59
N THR A 25 -2.39 -0.49 -6.70
CA THR A 25 -1.74 -0.79 -5.42
C THR A 25 -2.32 0.11 -4.35
N TRP A 26 -2.68 -0.45 -3.21
CA TRP A 26 -3.09 0.29 -2.01
C TRP A 26 -1.94 0.42 -1.02
N ARG A 27 -1.74 1.63 -0.48
CA ARG A 27 -0.76 1.93 0.56
C ARG A 27 -1.43 2.10 1.91
N HIS A 28 -0.85 1.43 2.89
CA HIS A 28 -1.28 1.51 4.28
C HIS A 28 -0.09 1.79 5.18
N TRP A 29 -0.35 2.57 6.23
CA TRP A 29 0.63 2.96 7.22
C TRP A 29 0.18 2.46 8.59
N ARG A 30 0.96 1.58 9.22
CA ARG A 30 0.75 1.19 10.62
C ARG A 30 1.36 2.22 11.57
N SER A 31 2.42 2.91 11.15
CA SER A 31 3.16 3.94 11.90
C SER A 31 4.00 4.76 10.90
N MET A 32 4.57 5.89 11.32
CA MET A 32 5.36 6.78 10.44
C MET A 32 6.53 6.12 9.66
N ASN A 33 6.97 4.94 10.08
CA ASN A 33 8.08 4.19 9.47
C ASN A 33 7.68 2.77 9.05
N ASN A 34 6.39 2.45 9.07
CA ASN A 34 5.90 1.11 8.81
C ASN A 34 4.76 1.16 7.78
N GLU A 35 5.18 1.21 6.52
CA GLU A 35 4.32 1.13 5.35
C GLU A 35 4.25 -0.31 4.83
N PHE A 36 3.07 -0.74 4.43
CA PHE A 36 2.88 -1.94 3.63
C PHE A 36 1.98 -1.63 2.43
N GLN A 37 2.22 -2.37 1.35
CA GLN A 37 1.55 -2.19 0.08
C GLN A 37 0.80 -3.46 -0.31
N VAL A 38 -0.37 -3.27 -0.91
CA VAL A 38 -1.24 -4.34 -1.39
C VAL A 38 -1.48 -4.14 -2.88
N PRO A 39 -0.68 -4.75 -3.76
CA PRO A 39 -0.93 -4.78 -5.20
C PRO A 39 -2.15 -5.66 -5.55
N PHE A 40 -2.89 -5.21 -6.55
CA PHE A 40 -4.04 -5.90 -7.13
C PHE A 40 -3.78 -6.24 -8.59
N GLY A 41 -4.17 -7.45 -8.98
CA GLY A 41 -4.16 -7.93 -10.36
C GLY A 41 -5.31 -7.33 -11.19
N ALA A 42 -5.29 -7.64 -12.48
CA ALA A 42 -6.32 -7.20 -13.43
C ALA A 42 -7.72 -7.78 -13.11
N ASP A 43 -7.77 -8.90 -12.38
CA ASP A 43 -8.98 -9.52 -11.86
C ASP A 43 -9.50 -8.86 -10.56
N GLY A 44 -8.79 -7.84 -10.05
CA GLY A 44 -9.10 -7.17 -8.78
C GLY A 44 -8.72 -7.98 -7.53
N GLY A 45 -7.99 -9.08 -7.71
CA GLY A 45 -7.46 -9.90 -6.62
C GLY A 45 -6.11 -9.39 -6.13
N VAL A 46 -5.85 -9.49 -4.82
CA VAL A 46 -4.51 -9.27 -4.24
C VAL A 46 -3.52 -10.27 -4.86
N THR A 47 -2.42 -9.74 -5.37
CA THR A 47 -1.35 -10.54 -5.99
C THR A 47 -0.14 -10.74 -5.09
N ASP A 48 0.10 -9.82 -4.15
CA ASP A 48 1.20 -9.88 -3.19
C ASP A 48 0.90 -8.98 -1.96
N VAL A 49 1.71 -9.09 -0.91
CA VAL A 49 1.74 -8.14 0.21
C VAL A 49 3.19 -7.78 0.49
N ALA A 50 3.62 -6.63 -0.01
CA ALA A 50 4.99 -6.17 0.11
C ALA A 50 5.14 -5.22 1.30
N ARG A 51 6.09 -5.51 2.19
CA ARG A 51 6.52 -4.54 3.19
C ARG A 51 7.46 -3.54 2.54
N SER A 52 7.09 -2.26 2.58
CA SER A 52 7.99 -1.19 2.17
C SER A 52 8.93 -0.92 3.34
N VAL A 53 10.21 -1.31 3.19
CA VAL A 53 11.25 -0.84 4.10
C VAL A 53 11.59 0.56 3.66
N ILE A 54 11.14 1.57 4.40
CA ILE A 54 11.63 2.94 4.24
C ILE A 54 13.11 2.93 4.65
N VAL A 55 13.98 2.56 3.72
CA VAL A 55 15.40 2.86 3.82
C VAL A 55 15.47 4.37 3.67
N LYS A 56 15.76 5.09 4.75
CA LYS A 56 16.26 6.47 4.66
C LYS A 56 17.51 6.41 3.79
N ARG A 57 17.35 6.56 2.48
CA ARG A 57 18.44 6.94 1.58
C ARG A 57 18.76 8.37 1.96
N ALA A 58 19.56 8.53 3.00
CA ALA A 58 20.26 9.77 3.23
C ALA A 58 21.14 9.97 2.00
N THR A 59 20.70 10.88 1.14
CA THR A 59 21.55 11.53 0.15
C THR A 59 22.74 12.08 0.92
N PHE A 60 23.89 11.41 0.84
CA PHE A 60 25.17 12.03 1.11
C PHE A 60 25.94 12.03 -0.20
N GLU A 61 25.61 13.02 -1.03
CA GLU A 61 26.48 13.49 -2.10
C GLU A 61 27.07 14.82 -1.66
N LYS A 62 28.28 14.76 -1.08
CA LYS A 62 29.43 15.60 -1.41
C LYS A 62 30.67 15.17 -0.65
#